data_AF-A0A819RW31-F1
#
_entry.id   AF-A0A819RW31-F1
#
_cell.length_a   1.000
_cell.length_b   1.000
_cell.length_c   1.000
_cell.angle_alpha   90.00
_cell.angle_beta   90.00
_cell.angle_gamma   90.00
#
_symmetry.space_group_name_H-M   'P 1'
#
loop_
_entity.id
_entity.type
_entity.pdbx_description
1 polymer ?
#
loop_
_entity_poly.entity_id
_entity_poly.type
_entity_poly.pdbx_seq_one_letter_code
_entity_poly.pdbx_strand_id
1 'polypeptide(L)'
;MIEYPAEAGCPIDITDGSGIRFHIGNQLRQYDIGCLTFDTDIMPNSLAIPPNVQNFIADSYCSRNATIVCFIFYDCCVFPNRLFYLLI
;
A
#
# COMPACT_ATOMS: atom_id res chain seq x y z
N MET A 1 14.63 -26.29 18.70
CA MET A 1 13.28 -26.35 18.14
C MET A 1 12.41 -25.58 19.11
N ILE A 2 11.94 -24.40 18.75
CA ILE A 2 11.12 -23.53 19.61
C ILE A 2 9.73 -23.54 18.97
N GLU A 3 8.75 -24.10 19.68
CA GLU A 3 7.34 -24.06 19.29
C GLU A 3 6.73 -22.76 19.77
N TYR A 4 6.09 -22.01 18.88
CA TYR A 4 5.27 -20.85 19.21
C TYR A 4 3.81 -21.29 19.34
N PRO A 5 3.06 -20.81 20.36
CA PRO A 5 1.67 -21.20 20.56
C PRO A 5 0.79 -20.59 19.47
N ALA A 6 -0.14 -21.41 18.96
CA ALA A 6 -1.11 -21.02 17.95
C ALA A 6 -2.19 -20.10 18.54
N GLU A 7 -2.00 -18.80 18.43
CA GLU A 7 -3.07 -17.82 18.65
C GLU A 7 -3.65 -17.38 17.29
N ALA A 8 -4.95 -17.65 17.11
CA ALA A 8 -5.84 -17.12 16.06
C ALA A 8 -5.49 -17.40 14.57
N GLY A 9 -4.91 -18.55 14.25
CA GLY A 9 -4.65 -18.97 12.87
C GLY A 9 -5.82 -19.71 12.23
N CYS A 10 -6.08 -19.42 10.94
CA CYS A 10 -6.99 -20.10 10.01
C CYS A 10 -7.27 -21.59 10.35
N PRO A 11 -8.53 -22.07 10.31
CA PRO A 11 -8.86 -23.46 10.60
C PRO A 11 -7.96 -24.44 9.83
N ILE A 12 -7.42 -25.42 10.56
CA ILE A 12 -6.32 -26.33 10.17
C ILE A 12 -6.69 -27.23 8.95
N ASP A 13 -7.93 -27.14 8.47
CA ASP A 13 -8.49 -27.95 7.37
C ASP A 13 -8.94 -27.12 6.15
N ILE A 14 -8.57 -25.85 6.08
CA ILE A 14 -8.91 -24.99 4.92
C ILE A 14 -7.70 -24.88 4.00
N THR A 15 -7.82 -25.48 2.81
CA THR A 15 -6.89 -25.20 1.71
C THR A 15 -7.28 -23.87 1.07
N ASP A 16 -6.46 -22.83 1.26
CA ASP A 16 -6.64 -21.56 0.55
C ASP A 16 -6.04 -21.64 -0.86
N GLY A 17 -6.87 -21.35 -1.86
CA GLY A 17 -6.48 -21.28 -3.28
C GLY A 17 -6.40 -19.85 -3.81
N SER A 18 -6.38 -18.83 -2.93
CA SER A 18 -6.28 -17.44 -3.30
C SER A 18 -4.94 -17.09 -3.98
N GLY A 19 -4.95 -16.08 -4.84
CA GLY A 19 -3.74 -15.66 -5.56
C GLY A 19 -4.01 -14.64 -6.67
N ILE A 20 -2.95 -14.24 -7.35
CA ILE A 20 -2.98 -13.27 -8.44
C ILE A 20 -2.48 -13.96 -9.72
N ARG A 21 -3.15 -13.69 -10.85
CA ARG A 21 -2.70 -14.13 -12.18
C ARG A 21 -2.19 -12.92 -12.97
N PHE A 22 -0.97 -13.02 -13.48
CA PHE A 22 -0.36 -12.01 -14.34
C PHE A 22 -0.52 -12.38 -15.81
N HIS A 23 -0.83 -11.39 -16.64
CA HIS A 23 -0.85 -11.52 -18.11
C HIS A 23 0.32 -10.71 -18.68
N ILE A 24 1.34 -11.42 -19.17
CA ILE A 24 2.59 -10.84 -19.66
C ILE A 24 2.61 -10.86 -21.19
N GLY A 25 2.99 -9.74 -21.80
CA GLY A 25 3.17 -9.65 -23.26
C GLY A 25 4.61 -9.94 -23.68
N ASN A 26 4.81 -10.33 -24.93
CA ASN A 26 6.14 -10.65 -25.48
C ASN A 26 6.90 -9.42 -26.02
N GLN A 27 6.30 -8.23 -25.94
CA GLN A 27 6.85 -6.99 -26.49
C GLN A 27 6.81 -5.88 -25.43
N LEU A 28 7.82 -5.00 -25.48
CA LEU A 28 7.84 -3.77 -24.70
C LEU A 28 6.72 -2.84 -25.20
N ARG A 29 5.97 -2.26 -24.26
CA ARG A 29 4.94 -1.27 -24.56
C ARG A 29 5.58 0.10 -24.76
N GLN A 30 4.81 1.02 -25.35
CA GLN A 30 5.25 2.40 -25.54
C GLN A 30 5.55 3.13 -24.23
N TYR A 31 4.87 2.73 -23.14
CA TYR A 31 5.00 3.34 -21.82
C TYR A 31 5.20 2.27 -20.76
N ASP A 32 6.05 2.59 -19.79
CA ASP A 32 6.18 1.83 -18.55
C ASP A 32 5.08 2.24 -17.57
N ILE A 33 4.64 1.29 -16.75
CA ILE A 33 3.63 1.51 -15.72
C ILE A 33 4.28 1.20 -14.37
N GLY A 34 4.05 2.10 -13.41
CA GLY A 34 4.43 1.91 -12.02
C GLY A 34 3.25 2.15 -11.08
N CYS A 35 3.38 1.69 -9.84
CA CYS A 35 2.45 2.01 -8.76
C CYS A 35 3.11 3.05 -7.85
N LEU A 36 2.45 4.18 -7.63
CA LEU A 36 2.85 5.19 -6.67
C LEU A 36 1.95 5.07 -5.45
N THR A 37 2.55 4.85 -4.28
CA THR A 37 1.83 4.79 -3.00
C THR A 37 2.07 6.06 -2.22
N PHE A 38 0.99 6.68 -1.77
CA PHE A 38 1.03 7.74 -0.76
C PHE A 38 0.50 7.16 0.53
N ASP A 39 1.31 7.19 1.58
CA ASP A 39 0.92 6.68 2.88
C ASP A 39 1.42 7.62 3.98
N THR A 40 0.76 7.58 5.11
CA THR A 40 1.34 8.01 6.38
C THR A 40 2.30 6.92 6.84
N ASP A 41 3.52 7.27 7.26
CA ASP A 41 4.48 6.27 7.72
C ASP A 41 3.84 5.30 8.71
N ILE A 42 4.03 3.99 8.51
CA ILE A 42 3.55 2.92 9.40
C ILE A 42 4.59 2.69 10.51
N MET A 43 5.26 3.75 10.95
CA MET A 43 6.16 3.68 12.10
C MET A 43 5.32 3.80 13.38
N PRO A 44 5.68 3.10 14.47
CA PRO A 44 4.91 3.11 15.72
C PRO A 44 4.65 4.50 16.34
N ASN A 45 5.35 5.54 15.86
CA ASN A 45 5.33 6.89 16.42
C ASN A 45 5.00 8.00 15.40
N SER A 46 4.67 7.67 14.15
CA SER A 46 4.39 8.66 13.10
C SER A 46 2.92 9.05 13.02
N LEU A 47 2.01 8.14 13.36
CA LEU A 47 0.58 8.42 13.37
C LEU A 47 -0.13 7.56 14.43
N ALA A 48 -0.82 8.21 15.36
CA ALA A 48 -1.66 7.56 16.35
C ALA A 48 -3.04 8.23 16.36
N ILE A 49 -4.10 7.43 16.21
CA ILE A 49 -5.48 7.92 16.34
C ILE A 49 -5.82 7.94 17.84
N PRO A 50 -6.13 9.11 18.44
CA PRO A 50 -6.51 9.17 19.84
C PRO A 50 -7.83 8.44 20.10
N PRO A 51 -8.03 7.84 21.29
CA PRO A 51 -9.28 7.16 21.61
C PRO A 51 -10.46 8.14 21.70
N ASN A 52 -11.67 7.67 21.35
CA ASN A 52 -12.94 8.38 21.47
C ASN A 52 -13.09 9.67 20.64
N VAL A 53 -12.29 9.84 19.59
CA VAL A 53 -12.50 10.92 18.62
C VAL A 53 -13.56 10.51 17.60
N GLN A 54 -14.51 11.41 17.32
CA GLN A 54 -15.55 11.17 16.30
C GLN A 54 -15.00 11.31 14.88
N ASN A 55 -14.01 12.18 14.69
CA ASN A 55 -13.35 12.42 13.42
C ASN A 55 -11.85 12.62 13.67
N PHE A 56 -11.02 11.98 12.85
CA PHE A 56 -9.58 12.14 12.82
C PHE A 56 -9.15 12.34 11.38
N ILE A 57 -8.37 13.38 11.11
CA ILE A 57 -7.84 13.68 9.77
C ILE A 57 -6.37 13.30 9.78
N ALA A 58 -6.02 12.38 8.89
CA ALA A 58 -4.64 11.99 8.63
C ALA A 58 -4.19 12.63 7.31
N ASP A 59 -3.15 13.45 7.38
CA ASP A 59 -2.54 14.06 6.21
C ASP A 59 -1.16 13.45 5.96
N SER A 60 -0.89 13.11 4.70
CA SER A 60 0.45 12.76 4.23
C SER A 60 0.83 13.65 3.07
N TYR A 61 2.12 13.99 2.99
CA TYR A 61 2.63 14.92 2.00
C TYR A 61 3.87 14.35 1.33
N CYS A 62 3.91 14.42 0.00
CA CYS A 62 5.14 14.23 -0.76
C CYS A 62 5.83 15.58 -0.92
N SER A 63 7.06 15.70 -0.41
CA SER A 63 7.82 16.95 -0.50
C SER A 63 8.05 17.37 -1.95
N ARG A 64 8.18 18.67 -2.19
CA ARG A 64 8.48 19.21 -3.54
C ARG A 64 9.71 18.56 -4.16
N ASN A 65 10.75 18.31 -3.35
CA ASN A 65 11.97 17.68 -3.83
C ASN A 65 11.71 16.25 -4.37
N ALA A 66 10.86 15.48 -3.69
CA ALA A 66 10.48 14.14 -4.12
C ALA A 66 9.59 14.14 -5.39
N THR A 67 8.72 15.16 -5.53
CA THR A 67 7.85 15.29 -6.73
C THR A 67 8.61 15.76 -7.97
N ILE A 68 9.67 16.57 -7.82
CA ILE A 68 10.52 17.01 -8.95
C ILE A 68 11.13 15.81 -9.68
N VAL A 69 11.63 14.82 -8.94
CA VAL A 69 12.22 13.61 -9.55
C VAL A 69 11.21 12.87 -10.41
N CYS A 70 9.97 12.72 -9.93
CA CYS A 70 8.97 11.89 -10.60
C CYS A 70 8.26 12.62 -11.75
N PHE A 71 7.77 13.84 -11.53
CA PHE A 71 6.92 14.53 -12.51
C PHE A 71 7.69 15.38 -13.52
N ILE A 72 8.87 15.90 -13.18
CA ILE A 72 9.61 16.81 -14.06
C ILE A 72 10.61 16.05 -14.94
N PHE A 73 11.23 14.98 -14.43
CA PHE A 73 12.22 14.23 -15.21
C PHE A 73 11.64 13.06 -16.01
N TYR A 74 10.45 12.54 -15.66
CA TYR A 74 9.89 11.32 -16.27
C TYR A 74 8.45 11.48 -16.81
N ASP A 75 7.88 12.69 -16.84
CA ASP A 75 6.53 12.98 -17.37
C ASP A 75 5.46 11.95 -16.94
N CYS A 76 5.38 11.67 -15.64
CA CYS A 76 4.45 10.69 -15.11
C CYS A 76 2.98 11.15 -15.23
N CYS A 77 2.14 10.32 -15.83
CA CYS A 77 0.68 10.50 -15.89
C CYS A 77 -0.02 9.59 -14.87
N VAL A 78 -0.90 10.14 -14.03
CA VAL A 78 -1.63 9.38 -13.01
C VAL A 78 -2.94 8.85 -13.57
N PHE A 79 -3.12 7.54 -13.50
CA PHE A 79 -4.34 6.82 -13.87
C PHE A 79 -4.79 5.92 -12.69
N PRO A 80 -6.00 5.35 -12.73
CA PRO A 80 -6.97 5.34 -11.62
C PRO A 80 -6.41 5.12 -10.21
N ASN A 81 -6.85 5.97 -9.28
CA ASN A 81 -6.47 5.92 -7.87
C ASN A 81 -7.30 4.87 -7.09
N ARG A 82 -6.66 4.13 -6.18
CA ARG A 82 -7.33 3.25 -5.22
C ARG A 82 -6.99 3.68 -3.79
N LEU A 83 -8.03 3.93 -2.99
CA LEU A 83 -7.90 4.26 -1.57
C LEU A 83 -7.98 2.98 -0.73
N PHE A 84 -7.10 2.85 0.26
CA PHE A 84 -7.12 1.79 1.26
C PHE A 84 -7.16 2.42 2.65
N TYR A 85 -8.01 1.89 3.53
CA TYR A 85 -8.08 2.26 4.94
C TYR A 85 -8.31 1.00 5.77
N LEU A 86 -7.64 0.91 6.92
CA LEU A 86 -7.88 -0.13 7.91
C LEU A 86 -8.87 0.44 8.94
N LEU A 87 -10.05 -0.14 9.04
CA LEU A 87 -10.98 0.12 10.15
C LEU A 87 -10.50 -0.72 11.34
N ILE A 88 -10.04 -0.05 12.39
CA ILE A 88 -9.65 -0.68 13.67
C ILE A 88 -10.82 -0.58 14.64
#